data_AF-A0A7S0T4U2-F1
#
_entry.id   AF-A0A7S0T4U2-F1
#
_cell.length_a   1.000
_cell.length_b   1.000
_cell.length_c   1.000
_cell.angle_alpha   90.00
_cell.angle_beta   90.00
_cell.angle_gamma   90.00
#
_symmetry.space_group_name_H-M   'P 1'
#
loop_
_entity.id
_entity.type
_entity.pdbx_description
1 polymer ?
#
loop_
_entity_poly.entity_id
_entity_poly.type
_entity_poly.pdbx_seq_one_letter_code
_entity_poly.pdbx_strand_id
1 'polypeptide(L)'
;RLYQEEEVKFARELRVRLGEVNALRLLTAPNRPLQALADLSYTVNALPVDEKRRVEMDKSIVLLNDALETCERIFASPVPLVYTRHTARFLSCWMLLLPLALWETFAEAVHVDRYSESDWLR
;
A
#
# COMPACT_ATOMS: atom_id res chain seq x y z
N ARG A 1 -4.52 -18.87 8.31
CA ARG A 1 -3.62 -20.00 7.96
C ARG A 1 -2.40 -19.48 7.20
N LEU A 2 -2.55 -18.82 6.05
CA LEU A 2 -1.46 -18.14 5.31
C LEU A 2 -0.61 -17.18 6.17
N TYR A 3 -1.22 -16.24 6.88
CA TYR A 3 -0.51 -15.31 7.77
C TYR A 3 0.38 -16.00 8.83
N GLN A 4 -0.06 -17.15 9.33
CA GLN A 4 0.66 -17.86 10.37
C GLN A 4 1.86 -18.65 9.81
N GLU A 5 1.75 -19.12 8.57
CA GLU A 5 2.87 -19.73 7.84
C GLU A 5 3.94 -18.69 7.48
N GLU A 6 3.52 -17.49 7.07
CA GLU A 6 4.43 -16.38 6.79
C GLU A 6 5.16 -15.90 8.04
N GLU A 7 4.46 -15.77 9.18
CA GLU A 7 5.09 -15.38 10.44
C GLU A 7 6.11 -16.41 10.93
N VAL A 8 5.84 -17.71 10.77
CA VAL A 8 6.80 -18.78 11.11
C VAL A 8 8.02 -18.75 10.20
N LYS A 9 7.84 -18.50 8.90
CA LYS A 9 8.95 -18.35 7.94
C LYS A 9 9.82 -17.14 8.30
N PHE A 10 9.18 -15.98 8.55
CA PHE A 10 9.86 -14.76 8.94
C PHE A 10 10.66 -14.92 10.24
N ALA A 11 10.04 -15.52 11.26
CA ALA A 11 10.69 -15.77 12.54
C ALA A 11 11.86 -16.76 12.43
N ARG A 12 11.84 -17.67 11.44
CA ARG A 12 12.98 -18.55 11.15
C ARG A 12 14.12 -17.77 10.49
N GLU A 13 13.81 -16.95 9.49
CA GLU A 13 14.81 -16.14 8.79
C GLU A 13 15.51 -15.15 9.72
N LEU A 14 14.76 -14.49 10.61
CA LEU A 14 15.32 -13.59 11.61
C LEU A 14 16.34 -14.29 12.52
N ARG A 15 16.01 -15.48 13.02
CA ARG A 15 16.92 -16.27 13.88
C ARG A 15 18.20 -16.64 13.15
N VAL A 16 18.11 -16.99 11.87
CA VAL A 16 19.27 -17.33 11.05
C VAL A 16 20.18 -16.11 10.81
N ARG A 17 19.60 -14.91 10.63
CA ARG A 17 20.37 -13.70 10.28
C ARG A 17 20.92 -12.93 11.49
N LEU A 18 20.13 -12.76 12.54
CA LEU A 18 20.46 -11.91 13.70
C LEU A 18 20.93 -12.71 14.94
N GLY A 19 20.76 -14.04 14.92
CA GLY A 19 20.93 -14.89 16.09
C GLY A 19 19.71 -14.90 17.01
N GLU A 20 19.65 -15.89 17.90
CA GLU A 20 18.43 -16.18 18.69
C GLU A 20 18.02 -15.03 19.61
N VAL A 21 18.98 -14.41 20.32
CA VAL A 21 18.70 -13.37 21.32
C VAL A 21 18.14 -12.10 20.67
N ASN A 22 18.79 -11.61 19.61
CA ASN A 22 18.35 -10.40 18.91
C ASN A 22 17.04 -10.64 18.15
N ALA A 23 16.88 -11.82 17.53
CA ALA A 23 15.65 -12.20 16.86
C ALA A 23 14.46 -12.26 17.83
N LEU A 24 14.65 -12.85 19.02
CA LEU A 24 13.61 -12.89 20.05
C LEU A 24 13.20 -11.49 20.51
N ARG A 25 14.17 -10.61 20.80
CA ARG A 25 13.89 -9.21 21.17
C ARG A 25 13.00 -8.52 20.14
N LEU A 26 13.33 -8.68 18.86
CA LEU A 26 12.61 -8.08 17.75
C LEU A 26 11.22 -8.70 17.56
N LEU A 27 11.08 -10.02 17.73
CA LEU A 27 9.80 -10.72 17.61
C LEU A 27 8.81 -10.37 18.74
N THR A 28 9.32 -10.06 19.94
CA THR A 28 8.53 -9.68 21.12
C THR A 28 8.19 -8.19 21.19
N ALA A 29 8.86 -7.36 20.39
CA ALA A 29 8.69 -5.91 20.45
C ALA A 29 7.28 -5.48 19.96
N PRO A 30 6.68 -4.45 20.59
CA PRO A 30 5.36 -3.94 20.20
C PRO A 30 5.37 -3.32 18.79
N ASN A 31 6.45 -2.64 18.42
CA ASN A 31 6.68 -2.16 17.07
C ASN A 31 8.02 -2.72 16.56
N ARG A 32 7.91 -3.82 15.81
CA ARG A 32 9.05 -4.58 15.27
C ARG A 32 9.99 -3.73 14.40
N PRO A 33 9.53 -2.92 13.43
CA PRO A 33 10.43 -2.11 12.62
C PRO A 33 11.12 -1.00 13.42
N LEU A 34 10.45 -0.37 14.39
CA LEU A 34 11.10 0.61 15.27
C LEU A 34 12.18 -0.03 16.17
N GLN A 35 11.92 -1.23 16.70
CA GLN A 35 12.94 -1.98 17.45
C GLN A 35 14.15 -2.32 16.56
N ALA A 36 13.92 -2.71 15.30
CA ALA A 36 15.00 -2.97 14.35
C ALA A 36 15.86 -1.73 14.10
N LEU A 37 15.24 -0.56 14.00
CA LEU A 37 15.93 0.71 13.81
C LEU A 37 16.74 1.11 15.06
N ALA A 38 16.18 0.93 16.26
CA ALA A 38 16.88 1.18 17.52
C ALA A 38 18.11 0.27 17.66
N ASP A 39 17.97 -1.01 17.31
CA ASP A 39 19.06 -1.98 17.28
C ASP A 39 20.16 -1.56 16.27
N LEU A 40 19.76 -1.02 15.12
CA LEU A 40 20.68 -0.49 14.11
C LEU A 40 21.43 0.77 14.62
N SER A 41 20.75 1.70 15.28
CA SER A 41 21.39 2.87 15.91
C SER A 41 22.38 2.46 16.99
N TYR A 42 22.01 1.50 17.85
CA TYR A 42 22.92 0.97 18.87
C TYR A 42 24.16 0.30 18.28
N THR A 43 23.99 -0.52 17.24
CA THR A 43 25.13 -1.18 16.59
C THR A 43 26.03 -0.16 15.91
N VAL A 44 25.49 0.80 15.17
CA VAL A 44 26.27 1.90 14.59
C VAL A 44 27.06 2.64 15.66
N ASN A 45 26.45 2.96 16.81
CA ASN A 45 27.14 3.63 17.92
C ASN A 45 28.32 2.79 18.48
N ALA A 46 28.15 1.48 18.60
CA ALA A 46 29.17 0.57 19.12
C ALA A 46 30.36 0.33 18.16
N LEU A 47 30.22 0.62 16.86
CA LEU A 47 31.32 0.44 15.91
C LEU A 47 32.43 1.50 16.15
N PRO A 48 33.72 1.13 16.08
CA PRO A 48 34.83 2.07 16.19
C PRO A 48 35.07 2.81 14.86
N VAL A 49 34.18 3.75 14.52
CA VAL A 49 34.28 4.60 13.32
C VAL A 49 34.63 6.03 13.69
N ASP A 50 35.31 6.73 12.78
CA ASP A 50 35.53 8.18 12.85
C ASP A 50 34.22 8.96 13.05
N GLU A 51 34.27 9.99 13.89
CA GLU A 51 33.08 10.74 14.32
C GLU A 51 32.33 11.36 13.14
N LYS A 52 33.05 11.88 12.14
CA LYS A 52 32.41 12.47 10.96
C LYS A 52 31.59 11.43 10.20
N ARG A 53 32.11 10.21 10.06
CA ARG A 53 31.39 9.11 9.39
C ARG A 53 30.22 8.63 10.23
N ARG A 54 30.38 8.56 11.55
CA ARG A 54 29.28 8.23 12.48
C ARG A 54 28.12 9.20 12.32
N VAL A 55 28.40 10.50 12.28
CA VAL A 55 27.36 11.54 12.09
C VAL A 55 26.64 11.36 10.76
N GLU A 56 27.34 11.05 9.66
CA GLU A 56 26.68 10.78 8.37
C GLU A 56 25.84 9.49 8.38
N MET A 57 26.28 8.46 9.09
CA MET A 57 25.49 7.23 9.26
C MET A 57 24.23 7.50 10.09
N ASP A 58 24.34 8.25 11.18
CA ASP A 58 23.20 8.59 12.05
C ASP A 58 22.15 9.43 11.30
N LYS A 59 22.59 10.37 10.45
CA LYS A 59 21.67 11.09 9.53
C LYS A 59 20.88 10.13 8.64
N SER A 60 21.53 9.06 8.14
CA SER A 60 20.85 8.07 7.30
C SER A 60 19.80 7.27 8.08
N ILE A 61 20.05 7.01 9.38
CA ILE A 61 19.10 6.36 10.28
C ILE A 61 17.90 7.27 10.55
N VAL A 62 18.12 8.57 10.74
CA VAL A 62 17.05 9.56 10.89
C VAL A 62 16.14 9.57 9.66
N LEU A 63 16.71 9.55 8.45
CA LEU A 63 15.92 9.48 7.22
C LEU A 63 15.09 8.20 7.12
N LEU A 64 15.62 7.07 7.58
CA LEU A 64 14.87 5.80 7.65
C LEU A 64 13.73 5.88 8.67
N ASN A 65 13.95 6.53 9.82
CA ASN A 65 12.92 6.78 10.82
C ASN A 65 11.75 7.58 10.24
N ASP A 66 12.03 8.67 9.52
CA ASP A 66 11.02 9.54 8.93
C ASP A 66 10.17 8.81 7.87
N ALA A 67 10.81 7.92 7.11
CA ALA A 67 10.12 7.06 6.15
C ALA A 67 9.20 6.05 6.86
N LEU A 68 9.67 5.42 7.95
CA LEU A 68 8.87 4.50 8.76
C LEU A 68 7.66 5.20 9.40
N GLU A 69 7.86 6.39 9.97
CA GLU A 69 6.78 7.21 10.53
C GLU A 69 5.73 7.54 9.47
N THR A 70 6.18 7.91 8.26
CA THR A 70 5.27 8.18 7.14
C THR A 70 4.44 6.95 6.78
N CYS A 71 5.05 5.76 6.75
CA CYS A 71 4.34 4.51 6.51
C CYS A 71 3.30 4.23 7.60
N GLU A 72 3.68 4.36 8.88
CA GLU A 72 2.75 4.17 10.01
C GLU A 72 1.57 5.13 9.94
N ARG A 73 1.82 6.40 9.60
CA ARG A 73 0.76 7.40 9.40
C ARG A 73 -0.20 7.02 8.28
N ILE A 74 0.32 6.52 7.16
CA ILE A 74 -0.49 6.04 6.02
C ILE A 74 -1.35 4.84 6.45
N PHE A 75 -0.78 3.89 7.18
CA PHE A 75 -1.52 2.74 7.70
C PHE A 75 -2.59 3.13 8.73
N ALA A 76 -2.29 4.09 9.60
CA ALA A 76 -3.20 4.55 10.65
C ALA A 76 -4.31 5.48 10.13
N SER A 77 -4.10 6.14 8.99
CA SER A 77 -5.03 7.11 8.39
C SER A 77 -5.63 6.61 7.08
N PRO A 78 -6.49 5.57 7.10
CA PRO A 78 -7.15 5.12 5.88
C PRO A 78 -8.05 6.22 5.32
N VAL A 79 -8.18 6.28 3.99
CA VAL A 79 -9.10 7.21 3.33
C VAL A 79 -10.49 7.08 3.96
N PRO A 80 -11.15 8.19 4.35
CA PRO A 80 -12.42 8.09 5.05
C PRO A 80 -13.44 7.32 4.21
N LEU A 81 -13.95 6.23 4.78
CA LEU A 81 -14.87 5.30 4.12
C LEU A 81 -16.15 5.99 3.62
N VAL A 82 -16.48 7.15 4.18
CA VAL A 82 -17.60 7.98 3.76
C VAL A 82 -17.41 8.42 2.30
N TYR A 83 -16.22 8.87 1.91
CA TYR A 83 -15.93 9.30 0.54
C TYR A 83 -16.15 8.17 -0.46
N THR A 84 -15.57 7.00 -0.20
CA THR A 84 -15.68 5.84 -1.12
C THR A 84 -17.11 5.30 -1.18
N ARG A 85 -17.87 5.32 -0.08
CA ARG A 85 -19.28 4.88 -0.07
C ARG A 85 -20.19 5.82 -0.84
N HIS A 86 -20.02 7.14 -0.71
CA HIS A 86 -20.88 8.10 -1.42
C HIS A 86 -20.57 8.15 -2.91
N THR A 87 -19.29 8.19 -3.30
CA THR A 87 -18.91 8.17 -4.71
C THR A 87 -19.34 6.88 -5.39
N ALA A 88 -19.17 5.72 -4.74
CA ALA A 88 -19.63 4.45 -5.29
C ALA A 88 -21.15 4.40 -5.49
N ARG A 89 -21.94 4.88 -4.52
CA ARG A 89 -23.41 4.97 -4.66
C ARG A 89 -23.82 5.90 -5.78
N PHE A 90 -23.21 7.09 -5.85
CA PHE A 90 -23.48 8.05 -6.91
C PHE A 90 -23.14 7.47 -8.30
N LEU A 91 -21.95 6.89 -8.46
CA LEU A 91 -21.52 6.25 -9.71
C LEU A 91 -22.40 5.06 -10.08
N SER A 92 -22.85 4.26 -9.11
CA SER A 92 -23.78 3.15 -9.35
C SER A 92 -25.11 3.66 -9.87
N CYS A 93 -25.70 4.67 -9.22
CA CYS A 93 -26.92 5.29 -9.69
C CYS A 93 -26.73 5.91 -11.07
N TRP A 94 -25.65 6.66 -11.28
CA TRP A 94 -25.31 7.26 -12.58
C TRP A 94 -25.26 6.22 -13.69
N MET A 95 -24.53 5.10 -13.49
CA MET A 95 -24.43 4.01 -14.47
C MET A 95 -25.77 3.30 -14.72
N LEU A 96 -26.66 3.24 -13.71
CA LEU A 96 -28.01 2.70 -13.89
C LEU A 96 -28.94 3.65 -14.65
N LEU A 97 -28.77 4.96 -14.49
CA LEU A 97 -29.56 5.97 -15.21
C LEU A 97 -29.03 6.22 -16.63
N LEU A 98 -27.76 5.93 -16.89
CA LEU A 98 -27.10 6.12 -18.18
C LEU A 98 -27.81 5.43 -19.38
N PRO A 99 -28.24 4.16 -19.31
CA PRO A 99 -28.98 3.53 -20.41
C PRO A 99 -30.36 4.16 -20.67
N LEU A 100 -31.00 4.73 -19.65
CA LEU A 100 -32.29 5.43 -19.81
C LEU A 100 -32.10 6.79 -20.48
N ALA A 101 -31.03 7.51 -20.13
CA ALA A 101 -30.71 8.81 -20.72
C ALA A 101 -30.27 8.72 -22.19
N LEU A 102 -29.58 7.64 -22.57
CA LEU A 102 -29.11 7.43 -23.95
C LEU A 102 -30.09 6.62 -24.81
N TRP A 103 -31.26 6.24 -24.29
CA TRP A 103 -32.22 5.39 -25.00
C TRP A 103 -32.59 5.94 -26.39
N GLU A 104 -32.91 7.24 -26.47
CA GLU A 104 -33.28 7.88 -27.74
C GLU A 104 -32.11 7.91 -28.72
N THR A 105 -30.91 8.28 -28.24
CA THR A 105 -29.70 8.34 -29.09
C THR A 105 -29.30 6.98 -29.66
N PHE A 106 -29.43 5.90 -28.88
CA PHE A 106 -29.18 4.54 -29.38
C PHE A 106 -30.30 4.05 -30.29
N ALA A 107 -31.55 4.42 -30.02
CA ALA A 107 -32.67 4.08 -30.90
C ALA A 107 -32.50 4.73 -32.28
N GLU A 108 -32.18 6.02 -32.33
CA GLU A 108 -31.91 6.75 -33.58
C GLU A 108 -30.70 6.18 -34.33
N ALA A 109 -29.59 5.89 -33.64
CA ALA A 109 -28.41 5.28 -34.26
C ALA A 109 -28.76 3.94 -34.93
N VAL A 110 -29.56 3.09 -34.28
CA VAL A 110 -30.02 1.81 -34.83
C VAL A 110 -30.94 2.01 -36.04
N HIS A 111 -31.76 3.06 -36.07
CA HIS A 111 -32.60 3.37 -37.24
C HIS A 111 -31.79 3.87 -38.44
N VAL A 112 -30.76 4.69 -38.20
CA VAL A 112 -29.86 5.20 -39.25
C VAL A 112 -29.02 4.07 -39.84
N ASP A 113 -28.48 3.17 -39.01
CA ASP A 113 -27.67 2.03 -39.48
C ASP A 113 -28.49 1.10 -40.38
N ARG A 114 -29.75 0.82 -40.00
CA ARG A 114 -30.68 0.00 -40.79
C ARG A 114 -31.01 0.61 -42.16
N TYR A 115 -31.08 1.93 -42.25
CA TYR A 115 -31.30 2.64 -43.51
C TYR A 115 -30.05 2.60 -44.39
N SER A 116 -28.86 2.85 -43.81
CA SER A 116 -27.57 2.74 -44.51
C SER A 116 -27.32 1.32 -45.04
N GLU A 117 -27.75 0.29 -44.31
CA GLU A 117 -27.60 -1.10 -44.72
C GLU A 117 -28.57 -1.49 -45.87
N SER A 118 -29.70 -0.80 -45.97
CA SER A 118 -30.67 -1.06 -47.06
C SER A 118 -30.30 -0.39 -48.39
N ASP A 119 -29.37 0.55 -48.39
CA ASP A 119 -28.97 1.32 -49.58
C ASP A 119 -27.81 0.70 -50.36
N TRP A 120 -27.03 -0.24 -49.80
CA TRP A 120 -26.05 -1.04 -50.57
C TRP A 120 -26.65 -2.30 -51.22
N LEU A 121 -27.88 -2.66 -50.81
CA LEU A 121 -28.67 -3.77 -51.36
C LEU A 121 -29.51 -3.35 -52.59
N ARG A 122 -29.47 -2.08 -52.99
CA ARG A 122 -30.05 -1.54 -54.22
C ARG A 122 -28.95 -1.12 -55.19
#